data_AF-W2TS15-F1
#
_entry.id   AF-W2TS15-F1
#
_cell.length_a   1.000
_cell.length_b   1.000
_cell.length_c   1.000
_cell.angle_alpha   90.00
_cell.angle_beta   90.00
_cell.angle_gamma   90.00
#
_symmetry.space_group_name_H-M   'P 1'
#
loop_
_entity.id
_entity.type
_entity.pdbx_description
1 polymer ?
#
loop_
_entity_poly.entity_id
_entity_poly.type
_entity_poly.pdbx_seq_one_letter_code
_entity_poly.pdbx_strand_id
1 'polypeptide(L)' 'MCDKLNLQVRGIHGEHTESDGGVYDISNKARLGLSEYQAVKQMYDGVKELIAAEEKL' A
#
# COMPACT_ATOMS: atom_id res chain seq x y z
N MET A 1 5.63 -7.32 3.99
CA MET A 1 5.26 -6.22 4.91
C MET A 1 3.85 -5.72 4.64
N CYS A 2 3.53 -5.35 3.39
CA CYS A 2 2.23 -4.84 2.97
C CYS A 2 1.01 -5.68 3.40
N ASP A 3 1.06 -7.01 3.29
CA ASP A 3 -0.04 -7.87 3.75
C ASP A 3 -0.36 -7.71 5.24
N LYS A 4 0.66 -7.52 6.08
CA LYS A 4 0.47 -7.29 7.53
C LYS A 4 -0.13 -5.91 7.81
N LEU A 5 0.03 -4.97 6.88
CA LEU A 5 -0.48 -3.61 6.94
C LEU A 5 -1.85 -3.47 6.26
N ASN A 6 -2.45 -4.57 5.78
CA ASN A 6 -3.69 -4.57 5.00
C ASN A 6 -3.60 -3.74 3.71
N LEU A 7 -2.42 -3.69 3.10
CA LEU A 7 -2.17 -3.04 1.81
C LEU A 7 -2.04 -4.07 0.69
N GLN A 8 -2.51 -3.70 -0.50
CA GLN A 8 -2.28 -4.42 -1.76
C GLN A 8 -1.26 -3.64 -2.60
N VAL A 9 -0.30 -4.37 -3.16
CA VAL A 9 0.76 -3.85 -4.04
C VAL A 9 0.50 -4.31 -5.46
N ARG A 10 0.67 -3.41 -6.44
CA ARG A 10 0.58 -3.71 -7.88
C ARG A 10 1.68 -2.96 -8.63
N GLY A 11 1.96 -3.36 -9.87
CA GLY A 11 2.81 -2.57 -10.77
C GLY A 11 2.12 -1.27 -11.19
N ILE A 12 2.92 -0.35 -11.71
CA ILE A 12 2.50 1.02 -12.05
C ILE A 12 1.44 1.10 -13.16
N HIS A 13 1.24 0.01 -13.91
CA HIS A 13 0.26 -0.09 -14.98
C HIS A 13 -0.92 -1.01 -14.60
N GLY A 14 -1.07 -1.36 -13.31
CA GLY A 14 -2.18 -2.15 -12.78
C GLY A 14 -1.80 -3.55 -12.30
N GLU A 15 -2.83 -4.34 -11.96
CA GLU A 15 -2.76 -5.59 -11.18
C GLU A 15 -1.90 -6.72 -11.78
N HIS A 16 -1.63 -6.67 -13.08
CA HIS A 16 -0.85 -7.69 -13.80
C HIS A 16 0.39 -7.12 -14.48
N THR A 17 0.86 -5.97 -14.01
CA THR A 17 2.06 -5.34 -14.57
C THR A 17 3.19 -5.37 -13.57
N GLU A 18 4.41 -5.45 -14.07
CA GLU A 18 5.60 -5.29 -13.23
C GLU A 18 5.75 -3.81 -12.84
N SER A 19 6.35 -3.58 -11.68
CA SER A 19 6.85 -2.26 -11.30
C SER A 19 8.09 -1.94 -12.12
N ASP A 20 8.20 -0.69 -12.60
CA ASP A 20 9.44 -0.17 -13.19
C ASP A 20 10.05 0.88 -12.24
N GLY A 21 11.38 0.93 -12.18
CA GLY A 21 12.13 1.91 -11.39
C GLY A 21 11.89 1.86 -9.87
N GLY A 22 11.43 0.73 -9.31
CA GLY A 22 11.10 0.61 -7.89
C GLY A 22 9.84 1.38 -7.47
N VAL A 23 9.00 1.78 -8.44
CA VAL A 23 7.73 2.48 -8.19
C VAL A 23 6.60 1.46 -8.16
N TYR A 24 5.72 1.55 -7.16
CA TYR A 24 4.62 0.62 -6.95
C TYR A 24 3.30 1.37 -6.73
N ASP A 25 2.19 0.79 -7.22
CA ASP A 25 0.84 1.21 -6.83
C ASP A 25 0.47 0.51 -5.52
N ILE A 26 0.17 1.31 -4.51
CA ILE A 26 -0.19 0.87 -3.17
C ILE A 26 -1.62 1.32 -2.86
N SER A 27 -2.48 0.36 -2.51
CA SER A 27 -3.86 0.66 -2.13
C SER A 27 -4.31 -0.15 -0.91
N ASN A 28 -5.41 0.26 -0.27
CA ASN A 28 -6.04 -0.54 0.79
C ASN A 28 -6.52 -1.90 0.24
N LYS A 29 -6.31 -2.98 0.99
CA LYS A 29 -6.77 -4.31 0.59
C LYS A 29 -8.27 -4.50 0.83
N ALA A 30 -8.79 -3.97 1.94
CA ALA A 30 -10.20 -4.10 2.31
C ALA A 30 -11.05 -2.99 1.68
N ARG A 31 -12.22 -3.36 1.16
CA ARG A 31 -13.22 -2.43 0.57
C ARG A 31 -14.55 -2.39 1.34
N LEU A 32 -14.78 -3.35 2.23
CA LEU A 32 -15.98 -3.46 3.05
C LEU A 32 -15.58 -3.58 4.53
N GLY A 33 -16.50 -3.23 5.42
CA GLY A 33 -16.27 -3.28 6.87
C GLY A 33 -15.45 -2.12 7.45
N LEU A 34 -15.26 -1.06 6.66
CA LEU A 34 -14.54 0.16 7.03
C LEU A 34 -15.35 1.37 6.53
N SER A 35 -15.30 2.49 7.25
CA SER A 35 -15.66 3.79 6.66
C SER A 35 -14.57 4.26 5.69
N GLU A 36 -14.90 5.22 4.84
CA GLU A 36 -13.94 5.83 3.90
C GLU A 36 -12.76 6.44 4.66
N TYR A 37 -13.02 7.10 5.78
CA TYR A 37 -11.96 7.65 6.65
C TYR A 37 -11.03 6.56 7.16
N GLN A 38 -11.58 5.44 7.62
CA GLN A 38 -10.76 4.32 8.12
C GLN A 38 -9.91 3.71 7.00
N ALA A 39 -10.46 3.56 5.80
CA ALA A 39 -9.72 3.06 4.64
C ALA A 39 -8.54 3.98 4.28
N VAL A 40 -8.75 5.29 4.25
CA VAL A 40 -7.69 6.27 3.98
C VAL A 40 -6.66 6.31 5.11
N LYS A 41 -7.09 6.25 6.37
CA LYS A 41 -6.18 6.24 7.53
C LYS A 41 -5.29 5.00 7.54
N GLN A 42 -5.87 3.82 7.29
CA GLN A 42 -5.12 2.56 7.18
C GLN A 42 -4.07 2.62 6.06
N MET A 43 -4.45 3.15 4.90
CA MET A 43 -3.52 3.34 3.79
C MET A 43 -2.38 4.29 4.15
N TYR A 44 -2.72 5.45 4.73
CA TYR A 44 -1.74 6.46 5.14
C TYR A 44 -0.73 5.91 6.15
N ASP A 45 -1.21 5.23 7.21
CA ASP A 45 -0.35 4.67 8.25
C ASP A 45 0.57 3.59 7.67
N GLY A 46 0.02 2.69 6.85
CA GLY A 46 0.82 1.65 6.23
C GLY A 46 1.89 2.20 5.28
N VAL A 47 1.57 3.21 4.46
CA VAL A 47 2.57 3.88 3.59
C VAL A 47 3.66 4.55 4.41
N LYS A 48 3.30 5.21 5.52
CA LYS A 48 4.28 5.84 6.42
C LYS A 48 5.24 4.81 7.03
N GLU A 49 4.75 3.63 7.42
CA GLU A 49 5.61 2.55 7.91
C GLU A 49 6.52 1.99 6.81
N LEU A 50 6.04 1.86 5.58
CA LEU A 50 6.88 1.43 4.45
C LEU A 50 8.02 2.41 4.20
N ILE A 51 7.74 3.72 4.18
CA ILE A 51 8.76 4.77 4.02
C ILE A 51 9.79 4.69 5.15
N ALA A 52 9.34 4.58 6.40
CA ALA A 52 10.25 4.51 7.55
C ALA A 52 11.09 3.22 7.61
N ALA A 53 10.63 2.14 6.97
CA ALA A 53 11.41 0.92 6.81
C ALA A 53 12.46 1.07 5.72
N GLU A 54 12.11 1.70 4.59
CA GLU A 54 13.04 2.01 3.49
C GLU A 54 14.17 2.94 3.94
N GLU A 55 13.86 3.99 4.71
CA GLU A 55 14.87 4.93 5.25
C GLU A 55 15.87 4.28 6.22
N LYS A 56 15.61 3.05 6.68
CA LYS A 56 16.48 2.30 7.60
C LYS A 56 17.31 1.22 6.91
N LEU A 57 17.15 1.03 5.60
CA LEU A 57 18.00 0.18 4.78
C LEU A 57 19.35 0.87 4.51
#